data_AF-A0A1V5TX29-F1
#
_entry.id   AF-A0A1V5TX29-F1
#
_cell.length_a   1.000
_cell.length_b   1.000
_cell.length_c   1.000
_cell.angle_alpha   90.00
_cell.angle_beta   90.00
_cell.angle_gamma   90.00
#
_symmetry.space_group_name_H-M   'P 1'
#
loop_
_entity.id
_entity.type
_entity.pdbx_description
1 polymer ?
#
loop_
_entity_poly.entity_id
_entity_poly.type
_entity_poly.pdbx_seq_one_letter_code
_entity_poly.pdbx_strand_id
1 'polypeptide(L)'
;MLAAFAVSCEVQDFGEILDSADREVRWYSVVQHAGVSLPLEIPADGTFTEPRNASMITIVAVLPEPVDPASISTANIDFIGRDNADAVCDPPFSVSMNAAHTQVRVTVFGLTDIARYRIRLKNNSGVELSQRVFARLMGDVLSGDNRVDATDNAQVLAFITDPEDLNAENALHIRADIDCDLLHHTGDLTTLQSGSPAGYPRTLSATVPDFL
;
A
#
# COMPACT_ATOMS: atom_id res chain seq x y z
N MET A 1 -45.71 -34.86 -17.45
CA MET A 1 -44.95 -33.61 -17.65
C MET A 1 -44.21 -33.35 -16.35
N LEU A 2 -42.96 -33.81 -16.24
CA LEU A 2 -42.13 -33.59 -15.03
C LEU A 2 -41.55 -32.17 -15.13
N ALA A 3 -41.87 -31.32 -14.17
CA ALA A 3 -41.24 -30.02 -14.04
C ALA A 3 -39.79 -30.21 -13.59
N ALA A 4 -38.85 -29.76 -14.40
CA ALA A 4 -37.45 -29.64 -14.00
C ALA A 4 -37.36 -28.52 -12.95
N PHE A 5 -37.02 -28.88 -11.72
CA PHE A 5 -36.50 -27.92 -10.75
C PHE A 5 -35.11 -27.50 -11.25
N ALA A 6 -35.05 -26.36 -11.92
CA ALA A 6 -33.80 -25.65 -12.12
C ALA A 6 -33.38 -25.11 -10.75
N VAL A 7 -32.46 -25.80 -10.08
CA VAL A 7 -31.68 -25.20 -8.99
C VAL A 7 -30.84 -24.11 -9.67
N SER A 8 -31.32 -22.87 -9.58
CA SER A 8 -30.48 -21.70 -9.86
C SER A 8 -29.31 -21.79 -8.89
N CYS A 9 -28.12 -22.14 -9.38
CA CYS A 9 -26.90 -21.80 -8.69
C CYS A 9 -26.77 -20.27 -8.78
N GLU A 10 -27.48 -19.55 -7.91
CA GLU A 10 -27.09 -18.17 -7.62
C GLU A 10 -25.66 -18.25 -7.10
N VAL A 11 -24.72 -17.74 -7.89
CA VAL A 11 -23.37 -17.43 -7.43
C VAL A 11 -23.59 -16.42 -6.31
N GLN A 12 -23.51 -16.89 -5.08
CA GLN A 12 -23.78 -16.08 -3.90
C GLN A 12 -22.82 -14.89 -3.94
N ASP A 13 -23.35 -13.66 -4.01
CA ASP A 13 -22.51 -12.47 -4.09
C ASP A 13 -21.70 -12.36 -2.80
N PHE A 14 -20.38 -12.27 -2.96
CA PHE A 14 -19.41 -12.13 -1.88
C PHE A 14 -19.75 -10.97 -0.93
N GLY A 15 -20.49 -9.96 -1.43
CA GLY A 15 -20.99 -8.84 -0.63
C GLY A 15 -21.98 -9.23 0.49
N GLU A 16 -22.80 -10.27 0.32
CA GLU A 16 -23.77 -10.67 1.35
C GLU A 16 -23.12 -11.33 2.57
N ILE A 17 -21.91 -11.87 2.42
CA ILE A 17 -21.17 -12.57 3.48
C ILE A 17 -20.48 -11.57 4.45
N LEU A 18 -20.21 -10.36 3.97
CA LEU A 18 -19.43 -9.33 4.68
C LEU A 18 -20.26 -8.20 5.27
N ASP A 19 -21.58 -8.18 5.08
CA ASP A 19 -22.51 -7.16 5.59
C ASP A 19 -22.84 -7.30 7.09
N SER A 20 -22.12 -8.15 7.83
CA SER A 20 -22.27 -8.28 9.29
C SER A 20 -21.15 -7.56 10.02
N ALA A 21 -21.53 -6.63 10.90
CA ALA A 21 -20.65 -5.65 11.55
C ALA A 21 -19.51 -6.22 12.43
N ASP A 22 -19.41 -7.55 12.62
CA ASP A 22 -18.40 -8.22 13.45
C ASP A 22 -17.41 -9.09 12.62
N ARG A 23 -17.49 -9.06 11.28
CA ARG A 23 -16.69 -9.90 10.39
C ARG A 23 -15.66 -9.11 9.60
N GLU A 24 -14.56 -8.73 10.27
CA GLU A 24 -13.49 -7.95 9.65
C GLU A 24 -12.57 -8.81 8.75
N VAL A 25 -12.33 -8.34 7.52
CA VAL A 25 -11.25 -8.83 6.67
C VAL A 25 -9.91 -8.35 7.21
N ARG A 26 -9.04 -9.28 7.61
CA ARG A 26 -7.69 -8.97 8.11
C ARG A 26 -6.68 -8.99 6.98
N TRP A 27 -5.75 -8.06 6.98
CA TRP A 27 -4.76 -7.90 5.91
C TRP A 27 -3.35 -8.14 6.42
N TYR A 28 -2.58 -8.87 5.66
CA TYR A 28 -1.19 -9.19 5.98
C TYR A 28 -0.29 -8.96 4.77
N SER A 29 0.87 -8.37 4.97
CA SER A 29 1.97 -8.55 4.03
C SER A 29 2.73 -9.83 4.38
N VAL A 30 3.13 -10.60 3.38
CA VAL A 30 3.85 -11.86 3.57
C VAL A 30 5.23 -11.74 2.98
N VAL A 31 6.23 -11.67 3.86
CA VAL A 31 7.64 -11.73 3.48
C VAL A 31 8.07 -13.19 3.47
N GLN A 32 8.67 -13.63 2.37
CA GLN A 32 9.31 -14.94 2.28
C GLN A 32 10.81 -14.82 2.57
N HIS A 33 11.28 -15.54 3.58
CA HIS A 33 12.70 -15.65 3.89
C HIS A 33 13.08 -17.12 4.05
N ALA A 34 14.01 -17.61 3.21
CA ALA A 34 14.50 -18.99 3.24
C ALA A 34 13.38 -20.07 3.25
N GLY A 35 12.27 -19.82 2.53
CA GLY A 35 11.12 -20.72 2.47
C GLY A 35 10.13 -20.59 3.65
N VAL A 36 10.39 -19.70 4.60
CA VAL A 36 9.47 -19.36 5.69
C VAL A 36 8.68 -18.11 5.30
N SER A 37 7.36 -18.20 5.42
CA SER A 37 6.46 -17.05 5.28
C SER A 37 6.22 -16.41 6.65
N LEU A 38 6.57 -15.14 6.78
CA LEU A 38 6.30 -14.34 7.98
C LEU A 38 5.19 -13.33 7.65
N PRO A 39 3.95 -13.53 8.17
CA PRO A 39 2.89 -12.56 7.98
C PRO A 39 3.09 -11.37 8.92
N LEU A 40 3.10 -10.18 8.35
CA LEU A 40 3.09 -8.91 9.06
C LEU A 40 1.71 -8.27 8.87
N GLU A 41 1.03 -7.97 9.96
CA GLU A 41 -0.31 -7.37 9.90
C GLU A 41 -0.25 -5.95 9.36
N ILE A 42 -1.21 -5.62 8.50
CA ILE A 42 -1.38 -4.29 7.93
C ILE A 42 -2.48 -3.59 8.74
N PRO A 43 -2.13 -2.67 9.66
CA PRO A 43 -3.12 -1.91 10.42
C PRO A 43 -3.98 -1.03 9.51
N ALA A 44 -5.20 -0.73 9.98
CA ALA A 44 -6.13 0.16 9.29
C ALA A 44 -5.79 1.65 9.46
N ASP A 45 -4.85 2.00 10.33
CA ASP A 45 -4.44 3.38 10.64
C ASP A 45 -3.59 4.05 9.55
N GLY A 46 -3.23 3.30 8.50
CA GLY A 46 -2.44 3.79 7.37
C GLY A 46 -0.98 4.06 7.70
N THR A 47 -0.47 3.61 8.85
CA THR A 47 0.94 3.75 9.25
C THR A 47 1.84 2.66 8.66
N PHE A 48 1.24 1.63 8.07
CA PHE A 48 1.97 0.48 7.57
C PHE A 48 2.89 0.82 6.40
N THR A 49 4.16 0.46 6.50
CA THR A 49 5.13 0.65 5.43
C THR A 49 5.73 -0.68 5.04
N GLU A 50 5.65 -1.03 3.75
CA GLU A 50 6.40 -2.17 3.24
C GLU A 50 7.85 -1.83 2.92
N PRO A 51 8.78 -2.79 2.99
CA PRO A 51 10.08 -2.67 2.37
C PRO A 51 9.90 -2.64 0.86
N ARG A 52 10.03 -1.46 0.25
CA ARG A 52 9.79 -1.25 -1.18
C ARG A 52 11.09 -1.13 -1.94
N ASN A 53 11.67 -2.30 -2.17
CA ASN A 53 12.65 -2.62 -3.22
C ASN A 53 12.59 -4.11 -3.60
N ALA A 54 11.56 -4.83 -3.14
CA ALA A 54 11.31 -6.20 -3.56
C ALA A 54 10.65 -6.19 -4.94
N SER A 55 11.17 -6.97 -5.89
CA SER A 55 10.58 -7.10 -7.23
C SER A 55 9.13 -7.62 -7.18
N MET A 56 8.76 -8.29 -6.08
CA MET A 56 7.46 -8.89 -5.87
C MET A 56 7.14 -8.94 -4.37
N ILE A 57 5.93 -8.54 -3.99
CA ILE A 57 5.38 -8.74 -2.64
C ILE A 57 4.07 -9.51 -2.70
N THR A 58 3.68 -10.17 -1.60
CA THR A 58 2.38 -10.84 -1.50
C THR A 58 1.59 -10.24 -0.35
N ILE A 59 0.43 -9.69 -0.68
CA ILE A 59 -0.57 -9.22 0.28
C ILE A 59 -1.67 -10.26 0.40
N VAL A 60 -2.12 -10.54 1.62
CA VAL A 60 -3.14 -11.54 1.91
C VAL A 60 -4.29 -10.89 2.66
N ALA A 61 -5.49 -10.97 2.09
CA ALA A 61 -6.73 -10.70 2.77
C ALA A 61 -7.29 -12.01 3.33
N VAL A 62 -7.40 -12.11 4.65
CA VAL A 62 -8.01 -13.23 5.35
C VAL A 62 -9.49 -12.94 5.52
N LEU A 63 -10.30 -13.78 4.90
CA LEU A 63 -11.74 -13.70 4.92
C LEU A 63 -12.30 -14.32 6.21
N PRO A 64 -13.40 -13.80 6.73
CA PRO A 64 -14.05 -14.32 7.94
C PRO A 64 -14.68 -15.70 7.70
N GLU A 65 -15.08 -16.01 6.46
CA GLU A 65 -15.64 -17.30 6.05
C GLU A 65 -15.14 -17.71 4.65
N PRO A 66 -15.19 -19.01 4.31
CA PRO A 66 -14.89 -19.46 2.95
C PRO A 66 -15.88 -18.89 1.94
N VAL A 67 -15.40 -18.55 0.75
CA VAL A 67 -16.24 -18.02 -0.34
C VAL A 67 -16.05 -18.80 -1.63
N ASP A 68 -16.98 -18.68 -2.57
CA ASP A 68 -16.84 -19.36 -3.87
C ASP A 68 -15.59 -18.83 -4.60
N PRO A 69 -14.60 -19.66 -4.97
CA PRO A 69 -13.41 -19.21 -5.65
C PRO A 69 -13.70 -18.60 -7.03
N ALA A 70 -14.81 -18.94 -7.68
CA ALA A 70 -15.23 -18.30 -8.92
C ALA A 70 -15.68 -16.83 -8.72
N SER A 71 -15.95 -16.42 -7.48
CA SER A 71 -16.45 -15.08 -7.14
C SER A 71 -15.36 -14.03 -6.93
N ILE A 72 -14.06 -14.41 -6.91
CA ILE A 72 -12.95 -13.46 -6.75
C ILE A 72 -11.99 -13.53 -7.92
N SER A 73 -11.75 -12.36 -8.50
CA SER A 73 -10.81 -12.12 -9.58
C SER A 73 -10.07 -10.80 -9.37
N THR A 74 -9.23 -10.41 -10.33
CA THR A 74 -8.62 -9.08 -10.35
C THR A 74 -9.65 -7.94 -10.39
N ALA A 75 -10.88 -8.17 -10.87
CA ALA A 75 -11.93 -7.15 -10.88
C ALA A 75 -12.42 -6.77 -9.48
N ASN A 76 -12.20 -7.64 -8.49
CA ASN A 76 -12.59 -7.45 -7.10
C ASN A 76 -11.51 -6.72 -6.29
N ILE A 77 -10.34 -6.45 -6.87
CA ILE A 77 -9.23 -5.80 -6.20
C ILE A 77 -8.91 -4.50 -6.92
N ASP A 78 -8.86 -3.39 -6.17
CA ASP A 78 -8.16 -2.19 -6.64
C ASP A 78 -6.84 -2.09 -5.90
N PHE A 79 -5.75 -1.92 -6.64
CA PHE A 79 -4.45 -1.57 -6.07
C PHE A 79 -3.97 -0.29 -6.72
N ILE A 80 -4.08 0.82 -5.98
CA ILE A 80 -3.88 2.16 -6.52
C ILE A 80 -2.66 2.78 -5.86
N GLY A 81 -1.79 3.39 -6.67
CA GLY A 81 -0.59 4.09 -6.24
C GLY A 81 -0.62 5.57 -6.63
N ARG A 82 -0.24 6.45 -5.72
CA ARG A 82 -0.03 7.88 -6.00
C ARG A 82 1.32 8.32 -5.46
N ASP A 83 2.13 8.99 -6.27
CA ASP A 83 3.35 9.64 -5.78
C ASP A 83 3.05 11.01 -5.15
N ASN A 84 4.10 11.73 -4.78
CA ASN A 84 3.99 13.02 -4.11
C ASN A 84 3.47 14.14 -5.03
N ALA A 85 3.64 14.01 -6.34
CA ALA A 85 3.05 14.92 -7.33
C ALA A 85 1.62 14.51 -7.71
N ASP A 86 1.01 13.59 -6.95
CA ASP A 86 -0.28 12.95 -7.22
C ASP A 86 -0.32 12.22 -8.58
N ALA A 87 0.85 11.84 -9.11
CA ALA A 87 0.92 11.07 -10.33
C ALA A 87 0.51 9.61 -10.08
N VAL A 88 -0.15 9.01 -11.07
CA VAL A 88 -0.62 7.62 -11.00
C VAL A 88 0.56 6.67 -11.08
N CYS A 89 0.72 5.80 -10.08
CA CYS A 89 1.77 4.79 -9.98
C CYS A 89 1.20 3.40 -9.70
N ASP A 90 0.06 3.07 -10.30
CA ASP A 90 -0.67 1.81 -10.05
C ASP A 90 0.21 0.61 -10.48
N PRO A 91 0.57 -0.29 -9.55
CA PRO A 91 1.44 -1.42 -9.86
C PRO A 91 0.64 -2.55 -10.53
N PRO A 92 1.26 -3.32 -11.43
CA PRO A 92 0.67 -4.57 -11.89
C PRO A 92 0.54 -5.57 -10.74
N PHE A 93 -0.55 -6.33 -10.73
CA PHE A 93 -0.80 -7.35 -9.73
C PHE A 93 -1.53 -8.57 -10.30
N SER A 94 -1.49 -9.67 -9.57
CA SER A 94 -2.31 -10.86 -9.82
C SER A 94 -3.03 -11.29 -8.56
N VAL A 95 -4.16 -11.99 -8.73
CA VAL A 95 -5.01 -12.45 -7.63
C VAL A 95 -5.12 -13.98 -7.70
N SER A 96 -5.04 -14.61 -6.53
CA SER A 96 -5.30 -16.04 -6.37
C SER A 96 -5.98 -16.30 -5.03
N MET A 97 -6.54 -17.49 -4.86
CA MET A 97 -7.06 -17.95 -3.57
C MET A 97 -6.26 -19.11 -3.02
N ASN A 98 -6.27 -19.28 -1.69
CA ASN A 98 -5.85 -20.53 -1.08
C ASN A 98 -6.87 -21.65 -1.35
N ALA A 99 -6.45 -22.91 -1.20
CA ALA A 99 -7.31 -24.07 -1.44
C ALA A 99 -8.53 -24.18 -0.49
N ALA A 100 -8.49 -23.49 0.65
CA ALA A 100 -9.61 -23.41 1.58
C ALA A 100 -10.60 -22.27 1.27
N HIS A 101 -10.29 -21.43 0.28
CA HIS A 101 -11.06 -20.25 -0.13
C HIS A 101 -11.36 -19.25 1.00
N THR A 102 -10.46 -19.17 1.97
CA THR A 102 -10.50 -18.24 3.11
C THR A 102 -9.47 -17.12 3.01
N GLN A 103 -8.61 -17.16 1.99
CA GLN A 103 -7.56 -16.18 1.79
C GLN A 103 -7.52 -15.75 0.33
N VAL A 104 -7.65 -14.46 0.09
CA VAL A 104 -7.34 -13.82 -1.19
C VAL A 104 -5.88 -13.38 -1.13
N ARG A 105 -5.08 -13.84 -2.08
CA ARG A 105 -3.65 -13.51 -2.20
C ARG A 105 -3.44 -12.62 -3.41
N VAL A 106 -2.97 -11.41 -3.15
CA VAL A 106 -2.66 -10.39 -4.14
C VAL A 106 -1.14 -10.31 -4.26
N THR A 107 -0.62 -10.74 -5.40
CA THR A 107 0.82 -10.65 -5.70
C THR A 107 1.05 -9.36 -6.47
N VAL A 108 1.86 -8.46 -5.93
CA VAL A 108 2.08 -7.12 -6.50
C VAL A 108 3.52 -7.01 -6.96
N PHE A 109 3.74 -6.39 -8.11
CA PHE A 109 5.06 -6.30 -8.74
C PHE A 109 5.49 -4.84 -8.86
N GLY A 110 6.77 -4.57 -8.56
CA GLY A 110 7.37 -3.27 -8.82
C GLY A 110 6.82 -2.12 -7.97
N LEU A 111 6.64 -2.35 -6.66
CA LEU A 111 6.33 -1.24 -5.75
C LEU A 111 7.52 -0.29 -5.63
N THR A 112 7.23 1.00 -5.66
CA THR A 112 8.19 2.07 -5.42
C THR A 112 8.06 2.62 -4.00
N ASP A 113 9.15 3.09 -3.44
CA ASP A 113 9.21 3.71 -2.11
C ASP A 113 8.64 5.14 -2.09
N ILE A 114 8.61 5.80 -3.26
CA ILE A 114 8.13 7.18 -3.47
C ILE A 114 6.60 7.34 -3.48
N ALA A 115 5.85 6.25 -3.66
CA ALA A 115 4.40 6.30 -3.75
C ALA A 115 3.71 5.96 -2.43
N ARG A 116 2.45 6.35 -2.25
CA ARG A 116 1.51 5.75 -1.29
C ARG A 116 0.64 4.77 -2.04
N TYR A 117 0.30 3.64 -1.41
CA TYR A 117 -0.60 2.66 -2.02
C TYR A 117 -1.86 2.45 -1.19
N ARG A 118 -2.96 2.14 -1.88
CA ARG A 118 -4.20 1.64 -1.27
C ARG A 118 -4.60 0.37 -1.99
N ILE A 119 -4.87 -0.66 -1.20
CA ILE A 119 -5.50 -1.90 -1.65
C ILE A 119 -6.95 -1.93 -1.16
N ARG A 120 -7.86 -2.32 -2.04
CA ARG A 120 -9.29 -2.48 -1.72
C ARG A 120 -9.78 -3.83 -2.19
N LEU A 121 -10.65 -4.42 -1.39
CA LEU A 121 -11.44 -5.59 -1.73
C LEU A 121 -12.88 -5.14 -1.94
N LYS A 122 -13.47 -5.53 -3.08
CA LYS A 122 -14.81 -5.15 -3.50
C LYS A 122 -15.63 -6.38 -3.90
N ASN A 123 -16.95 -6.30 -3.72
CA ASN A 123 -17.87 -7.30 -4.25
C ASN A 123 -18.04 -7.17 -5.78
N ASN A 124 -18.83 -8.07 -6.38
CA ASN A 124 -19.06 -8.06 -7.83
C ASN A 124 -19.88 -6.86 -8.31
N SER A 125 -20.62 -6.23 -7.40
CA SER A 125 -21.33 -4.97 -7.65
C SER A 125 -20.43 -3.73 -7.54
N GLY A 126 -19.14 -3.91 -7.21
CA GLY A 126 -18.17 -2.82 -7.05
C GLY A 126 -18.22 -2.10 -5.70
N VAL A 127 -19.01 -2.59 -4.74
CA VAL A 127 -19.08 -2.05 -3.38
C VAL A 127 -17.80 -2.42 -2.63
N GLU A 128 -17.15 -1.45 -2.01
CA GLU A 128 -15.98 -1.65 -1.16
C GLU A 128 -16.37 -2.39 0.13
N LEU A 129 -15.60 -3.42 0.45
CA LEU A 129 -15.82 -4.27 1.61
C LEU A 129 -14.72 -4.10 2.66
N SER A 130 -13.49 -3.86 2.20
CA SER A 130 -12.34 -3.63 3.07
C SER A 130 -11.23 -2.93 2.31
N GLN A 131 -10.44 -2.12 3.01
CA GLN A 131 -9.28 -1.45 2.45
C GLN A 131 -8.11 -1.43 3.43
N ARG A 132 -6.91 -1.27 2.87
CA ARG A 132 -5.71 -0.90 3.62
C ARG A 132 -4.88 0.12 2.86
N VAL A 133 -4.19 0.95 3.63
CA VAL A 133 -3.29 1.98 3.13
C VAL A 133 -1.87 1.62 3.54
N PHE A 134 -0.96 1.74 2.58
CA PHE A 134 0.47 1.59 2.79
C PHE A 134 1.09 2.98 2.74
N ALA A 135 1.60 3.44 3.88
CA ALA A 135 2.38 4.66 3.99
C ALA A 135 3.60 4.61 3.08
N ARG A 136 3.93 5.78 2.55
CA ARG A 136 5.13 6.05 1.76
C ARG A 136 6.38 6.17 2.66
N LEU A 137 7.56 5.89 2.11
CA LEU A 137 8.85 6.11 2.77
C LEU A 137 9.37 7.49 2.38
N MET A 138 9.54 8.38 3.36
CA MET A 138 10.00 9.76 3.11
C MET A 138 11.35 10.02 3.75
N GLY A 139 12.05 11.05 3.27
CA GLY A 139 13.24 11.59 3.91
C GLY A 139 14.52 10.76 3.77
N ASP A 140 14.48 9.55 3.21
CA ASP A 140 15.68 8.78 2.82
C ASP A 140 16.09 9.21 1.41
N VAL A 141 16.56 10.44 1.33
CA VAL A 141 16.72 11.16 0.07
C VAL A 141 17.90 10.61 -0.71
N LEU A 142 19.09 10.53 -0.11
CA LEU A 142 20.31 10.29 -0.89
C LEU A 142 20.60 8.81 -1.09
N SER A 143 20.46 8.02 -0.02
CA SER A 143 21.02 6.67 0.02
C SER A 143 20.03 5.59 -0.41
N GLY A 144 18.73 5.80 -0.18
CA GLY A 144 17.71 4.78 -0.39
C GLY A 144 17.93 3.53 0.48
N ASP A 145 18.68 3.66 1.57
CA ASP A 145 19.11 2.54 2.44
C ASP A 145 18.08 2.19 3.54
N ASN A 146 16.89 2.79 3.44
CA ASN A 146 15.77 2.78 4.39
C ASN A 146 16.09 3.45 5.73
N ARG A 147 17.04 4.39 5.73
CA ARG A 147 17.40 5.19 6.91
C ARG A 147 17.37 6.66 6.55
N VAL A 148 16.87 7.43 7.50
CA VAL A 148 16.96 8.88 7.49
C VAL A 148 18.09 9.31 8.41
N ASP A 149 19.18 9.84 7.86
CA ASP A 149 20.36 10.26 8.62
C ASP A 149 20.89 11.66 8.26
N ALA A 150 22.11 11.99 8.74
CA ALA A 150 22.72 13.31 8.51
C ALA A 150 23.03 13.59 7.03
N THR A 151 23.22 12.54 6.24
CA THR A 151 23.44 12.59 4.80
C THR A 151 22.18 13.06 4.09
N ASP A 152 21.01 12.55 4.48
CA ASP A 152 19.74 12.98 3.91
C ASP A 152 19.41 14.42 4.27
N ASN A 153 19.68 14.83 5.51
CA ASN A 153 19.55 16.24 5.92
C ASN A 153 20.40 17.17 5.04
N ALA A 154 21.63 16.76 4.71
CA ALA A 154 22.52 17.54 3.86
C ALA A 154 21.97 17.63 2.42
N GLN A 155 21.37 16.55 1.91
CA GLN A 155 20.78 16.53 0.58
C GLN A 155 19.52 17.41 0.49
N VAL A 156 18.63 17.35 1.48
CA VAL A 156 17.46 18.26 1.54
C VAL A 156 17.92 19.71 1.63
N LEU A 157 18.92 20.00 2.47
CA LEU A 157 19.48 21.35 2.55
C LEU A 157 20.05 21.82 1.21
N ALA A 158 20.70 20.94 0.44
CA ALA A 158 21.22 21.26 -0.87
C ALA A 158 20.11 21.72 -1.83
N PHE A 159 18.98 20.98 -1.91
CA PHE A 159 17.82 21.35 -2.73
C PHE A 159 17.20 22.70 -2.33
N ILE A 160 17.23 23.05 -1.05
CA ILE A 160 16.74 24.36 -0.56
C ILE A 160 17.70 25.49 -0.98
N THR A 161 19.02 25.26 -0.87
CA THR A 161 20.03 26.30 -1.11
C THR A 161 20.36 26.54 -2.57
N ASP A 162 20.17 25.53 -3.42
CA ASP A 162 20.27 25.61 -4.86
C ASP A 162 18.91 25.22 -5.45
N PRO A 163 17.97 26.18 -5.54
CA PRO A 163 16.58 25.90 -5.84
C PRO A 163 16.44 25.47 -7.30
N GLU A 164 16.56 24.17 -7.53
CA GLU A 164 15.96 23.52 -8.68
C GLU A 164 14.46 23.36 -8.42
N ASP A 165 13.64 23.63 -9.44
CA ASP A 165 12.21 23.33 -9.37
C ASP A 165 12.01 21.84 -9.04
N LEU A 166 10.96 21.52 -8.29
CA LEU A 166 10.63 20.14 -7.97
C LEU A 166 10.42 19.35 -9.27
N ASN A 167 11.25 18.34 -9.50
CA ASN A 167 11.13 17.43 -10.62
C ASN A 167 10.35 16.19 -10.16
N ALA A 168 9.08 16.14 -10.54
CA ALA A 168 8.17 15.04 -10.23
C ALA A 168 8.56 13.69 -10.87
N GLU A 169 9.55 13.66 -11.77
CA GLU A 169 10.09 12.40 -12.31
C GLU A 169 11.33 11.92 -11.55
N ASN A 170 11.89 12.76 -10.66
CA ASN A 170 13.08 12.43 -9.88
C ASN A 170 12.70 11.96 -8.47
N ALA A 171 12.94 10.67 -8.20
CA ALA A 171 12.69 10.07 -6.89
C ALA A 171 13.38 10.81 -5.73
N LEU A 172 14.55 11.40 -5.95
CA LEU A 172 15.24 12.18 -4.92
C LEU A 172 14.45 13.44 -4.55
N HIS A 173 13.86 14.13 -5.54
CA HIS A 173 13.05 15.32 -5.30
C HIS A 173 11.74 14.91 -4.60
N ILE A 174 11.13 13.79 -5.00
CA ILE A 174 9.93 13.29 -4.35
C ILE A 174 10.17 12.93 -2.87
N ARG A 175 11.29 12.27 -2.54
CA ARG A 175 11.62 11.90 -1.15
C ARG A 175 11.98 13.10 -0.26
N ALA A 176 12.45 14.18 -0.87
CA ALA A 176 12.87 15.40 -0.20
C ALA A 176 11.71 16.34 0.15
N ASP A 177 10.60 16.31 -0.60
CA ASP A 177 9.35 17.00 -0.28
C ASP A 177 8.54 16.17 0.73
N ILE A 178 8.82 16.41 2.00
CA ILE A 178 8.36 15.60 3.13
C ILE A 178 6.99 16.07 3.60
N ASP A 179 6.71 17.37 3.49
CA ASP A 179 5.45 17.98 3.91
C ASP A 179 4.36 18.00 2.81
N CYS A 180 4.69 17.51 1.60
CA CYS A 180 3.80 17.32 0.46
C CYS A 180 3.29 18.63 -0.16
N ASP A 181 4.05 19.72 -0.08
CA ASP A 181 3.60 21.01 -0.60
C ASP A 181 4.11 21.34 -2.01
N LEU A 182 4.81 20.37 -2.63
CA LEU A 182 5.39 20.44 -3.96
C LEU A 182 6.56 21.43 -4.08
N LEU A 183 7.17 21.84 -2.97
CA LEU A 183 8.30 22.75 -2.93
C LEU A 183 9.45 22.15 -2.11
N HIS A 184 10.69 22.53 -2.44
CA HIS A 184 11.84 22.27 -1.58
C HIS A 184 12.06 23.48 -0.68
N HIS A 185 11.71 23.37 0.61
CA HIS A 185 11.85 24.51 1.53
C HIS A 185 12.18 24.09 2.97
N THR A 186 12.27 25.08 3.86
CA THR A 186 12.67 24.85 5.24
C THR A 186 11.64 24.04 6.05
N GLY A 187 10.39 23.92 5.59
CA GLY A 187 9.37 23.03 6.15
C GLY A 187 9.79 21.56 6.06
N ASP A 188 10.32 21.13 4.92
CA ASP A 188 10.83 19.77 4.71
C ASP A 188 11.93 19.42 5.70
N LEU A 189 12.96 20.28 5.76
CA LEU A 189 14.10 20.08 6.65
C LEU A 189 13.67 20.09 8.12
N THR A 190 12.73 20.96 8.49
CA THR A 190 12.18 21.00 9.85
C THR A 190 11.41 19.71 10.17
N THR A 191 10.66 19.17 9.23
CA THR A 191 9.91 17.90 9.40
C THR A 191 10.87 16.70 9.48
N LEU A 192 11.91 16.70 8.65
CA LEU A 192 13.00 15.71 8.68
C LEU A 192 13.69 15.68 10.06
N GLN A 193 14.00 16.85 10.60
CA GLN A 193 14.71 17.02 11.87
C GLN A 193 13.84 16.88 13.12
N SER A 194 12.58 17.32 13.08
CA SER A 194 11.68 17.32 14.26
C SER A 194 11.25 15.94 14.73
N GLY A 195 11.23 14.94 13.85
CA GLY A 195 11.09 13.54 14.27
C GLY A 195 12.41 12.88 14.71
N SER A 196 13.53 13.61 14.78
CA SER A 196 14.87 13.09 15.09
C SER A 196 15.34 13.54 16.47
N PRO A 197 15.36 12.67 17.48
CA PRO A 197 16.31 12.84 18.58
C PRO A 197 17.70 12.53 18.04
N ALA A 198 18.50 13.58 17.81
CA ALA A 198 19.92 13.58 17.47
C ALA A 198 20.58 12.19 17.22
N GLY A 199 20.72 11.82 15.95
CA GLY A 199 21.77 10.88 15.51
C GLY A 199 21.40 9.41 15.35
N TYR A 200 20.12 9.04 15.32
CA TYR A 200 19.70 7.67 15.02
C TYR A 200 18.94 7.57 13.69
N PRO A 201 19.30 6.60 12.82
CA PRO A 201 18.56 6.35 11.59
C PRO A 201 17.12 5.94 11.90
N ARG A 202 16.15 6.55 11.20
CA ARG A 202 14.73 6.19 11.33
C ARG A 202 14.04 6.03 9.99
N THR A 203 12.83 5.47 10.04
CA THR A 203 11.89 5.47 8.92
C THR A 203 10.89 6.60 9.13
N LEU A 204 10.71 7.46 8.13
CA LEU A 204 9.68 8.49 8.13
C LEU A 204 8.52 8.03 7.24
N SER A 205 7.34 7.92 7.84
CA SER A 205 6.09 7.60 7.17
C SER A 205 5.14 8.78 7.27
N ALA A 206 4.54 9.19 6.15
CA ALA A 206 3.50 10.22 6.15
C ALA A 206 2.12 9.59 5.94
N THR A 207 1.17 9.92 6.83
CA THR A 207 -0.27 9.73 6.62
C THR A 207 -0.82 10.99 5.96
N VAL A 208 -0.93 10.95 4.64
CA VAL A 208 -1.40 12.06 3.78
C VAL A 208 -2.94 11.98 3.61
N PRO A 209 -3.68 13.07 3.28
CA PRO A 209 -5.14 13.03 3.13
C PRO A 209 -5.61 11.97 2.12
N ASP A 210 -6.87 11.57 2.21
CA ASP A 210 -7.44 10.45 1.46
C ASP A 210 -7.16 10.51 -0.05
N PHE A 211 -6.97 9.33 -0.63
CA PHE A 211 -7.13 9.14 -2.07
C PHE A 211 -8.57 9.55 -2.42
N LEU A 212 -8.74 10.75 -3.00
CA LEU A 212 -10.03 11.26 -3.49
C LEU A 212 -10.68 10.30 -4.49
#